data_AF-A0A7C7L0T0-F1
#
_entry.id   AF-A0A7C7L0T0-F1
#
_cell.length_a   1.000
_cell.length_b   1.000
_cell.length_c   1.000
_cell.angle_alpha   90.00
_cell.angle_beta   90.00
_cell.angle_gamma   90.00
#
_symmetry.space_group_name_H-M   'P 1'
#
loop_
_entity.id
_entity.type
_entity.pdbx_description
1 polymer ?
#
loop_
_entity_poly.entity_id
_entity_poly.type
_entity_poly.pdbx_seq_one_letter_code
_entity_poly.pdbx_strand_id
1 'polypeptide(L)'
;MAYLLGLDVGTTSFKAILFDEDGREVASASHEYTLLTPGPDMVELEAERYWDVCKVVLKEICQKGDVTPLKAMAISSQGETLIALDREGRPLRRAIVWLDNRSGAEAQIIREEFNRRRTFEVTGQPDVVPTWPATKILWIKRREPQIFRKVYKYLLVEDYLIYKLTGRFVAEGSLLSSTLLFDIKGRRWWGEMLEFLGISEELLPQIRESGKVVGRVRRDICREVGLPEEVVVVTGGLDQ
;
A
#
# COMPACT_ATOMS: atom_id res chain seq x y z
N MET A 1 28.85 12.18 5.24
CA MET A 1 28.20 11.04 4.57
C MET A 1 26.76 11.03 5.03
N ALA A 2 25.82 11.06 4.10
CA ALA A 2 24.40 10.87 4.37
C ALA A 2 24.00 9.42 4.05
N TYR A 3 22.92 8.96 4.68
CA TYR A 3 22.36 7.64 4.39
C TYR A 3 20.96 7.75 3.80
N LEU A 4 20.59 6.72 3.03
CA LEU A 4 19.27 6.49 2.46
C LEU A 4 18.78 5.11 2.90
N LEU A 5 17.48 4.97 3.14
CA LEU A 5 16.88 3.71 3.57
C LEU A 5 15.83 3.24 2.56
N GLY A 6 16.03 2.06 1.97
CA GLY A 6 15.02 1.37 1.19
C GLY A 6 14.28 0.36 2.07
N LEU A 7 12.95 0.38 2.04
CA LEU A 7 12.11 -0.66 2.62
C LEU A 7 11.40 -1.41 1.48
N ASP A 8 11.68 -2.70 1.33
CA ASP A 8 11.00 -3.60 0.41
C ASP A 8 9.93 -4.40 1.16
N VAL A 9 8.68 -4.23 0.72
CA VAL A 9 7.46 -4.75 1.35
C VAL A 9 6.91 -5.87 0.47
N GLY A 10 7.62 -7.00 0.51
CA GLY A 10 7.27 -8.20 -0.21
C GLY A 10 6.11 -8.98 0.44
N THR A 11 5.68 -10.04 -0.26
CA THR A 11 4.50 -10.85 0.09
C THR A 11 4.69 -11.72 1.34
N THR A 12 5.91 -12.13 1.64
CA THR A 12 6.24 -13.04 2.76
C THR A 12 7.30 -12.50 3.70
N SER A 13 7.95 -11.40 3.34
CA SER A 13 8.96 -10.76 4.16
C SER A 13 9.05 -9.27 3.86
N PHE A 14 9.50 -8.50 4.85
CA PHE A 14 9.97 -7.14 4.64
C PHE A 14 11.49 -7.13 4.71
N LYS A 15 12.13 -6.29 3.90
CA LYS A 15 13.57 -6.08 3.92
C LYS A 15 13.87 -4.59 3.99
N ALA A 16 14.71 -4.17 4.93
CA ALA A 16 15.32 -2.84 4.93
C ALA A 16 16.77 -2.92 4.48
N ILE A 17 17.19 -1.95 3.68
CA ILE A 17 18.56 -1.80 3.23
C ILE A 17 18.98 -0.35 3.43
N LEU A 18 20.08 -0.15 4.17
CA LEU A 18 20.71 1.15 4.36
C LEU A 18 21.78 1.33 3.28
N PHE A 19 21.74 2.47 2.60
CA PHE A 19 22.68 2.84 1.54
C PHE A 19 23.46 4.09 1.90
N ASP A 20 24.73 4.15 1.49
CA ASP A 20 25.51 5.40 1.47
C ASP A 20 25.14 6.28 0.24
N GLU A 21 25.74 7.46 0.13
CA GLU A 21 25.49 8.40 -0.97
C GLU A 21 25.96 7.88 -2.34
N ASP A 22 26.85 6.89 -2.36
CA ASP A 22 27.33 6.23 -3.57
C ASP A 22 26.44 5.03 -3.96
N GLY A 23 25.37 4.76 -3.20
CA GLY A 23 24.45 3.64 -3.43
C GLY A 23 24.98 2.28 -2.98
N ARG A 24 26.03 2.24 -2.15
CA ARG A 24 26.55 0.99 -1.59
C ARG A 24 25.70 0.55 -0.40
N GLU A 25 25.39 -0.74 -0.33
CA GLU A 25 24.75 -1.33 0.84
C GLU A 25 25.69 -1.28 2.04
N VAL A 26 25.23 -0.63 3.12
CA VAL A 26 25.93 -0.49 4.40
C VAL A 26 25.45 -1.53 5.39
N ALA A 27 24.14 -1.82 5.39
CA ALA A 27 23.52 -2.82 6.25
C ALA A 27 22.18 -3.27 5.67
N SER A 28 21.72 -4.46 6.07
CA SER A 28 20.37 -4.94 5.79
C SER A 28 19.75 -5.71 6.96
N ALA A 29 18.42 -5.68 7.00
CA ALA A 29 17.59 -6.41 7.95
C ALA A 29 16.37 -6.97 7.22
N SER A 30 15.87 -8.12 7.63
CA SER A 30 14.68 -8.72 7.03
C SER A 30 13.89 -9.50 8.05
N HIS A 31 12.57 -9.48 7.92
CA HIS A 31 11.68 -10.22 8.80
C HIS A 31 10.54 -10.86 8.01
N GLU A 32 10.35 -12.16 8.21
CA GLU A 32 9.33 -12.95 7.54
C GLU A 32 7.99 -12.91 8.28
N TYR A 33 6.91 -13.16 7.56
CA TYR A 33 5.58 -13.33 8.13
C TYR A 33 4.77 -14.34 7.32
N THR A 34 3.78 -14.94 7.97
CA THR A 34 2.92 -15.96 7.36
C THR A 34 1.57 -15.36 7.02
N LEU A 35 1.10 -15.65 5.81
CA LEU A 35 -0.24 -15.28 5.35
C LEU A 35 -1.29 -16.27 5.88
N LEU A 36 -2.52 -15.79 6.02
CA LEU A 36 -3.67 -16.60 6.42
C LEU A 36 -4.43 -17.06 5.18
N THR A 37 -4.83 -18.33 5.16
CA THR A 37 -5.67 -18.92 4.10
C THR A 37 -6.98 -19.46 4.71
N PRO A 38 -7.90 -18.57 5.13
CA PRO A 38 -9.08 -18.96 5.91
C PRO A 38 -10.11 -19.77 5.13
N GLY A 39 -10.00 -19.83 3.80
CA GLY A 39 -10.91 -20.56 2.94
C GLY A 39 -10.44 -20.60 1.48
N PRO A 40 -11.21 -21.25 0.59
CA PRO A 40 -10.91 -21.31 -0.84
C PRO A 40 -10.78 -19.91 -1.43
N ASP A 41 -9.76 -19.69 -2.25
CA ASP A 41 -9.46 -18.43 -2.94
C ASP A 41 -9.22 -17.22 -2.00
N MET A 42 -9.15 -17.44 -0.69
CA MET A 42 -8.99 -16.39 0.31
C MET A 42 -7.56 -16.36 0.84
N VAL A 43 -6.92 -15.20 0.73
CA VAL A 43 -5.60 -14.92 1.31
C VAL A 43 -5.68 -13.61 2.08
N GLU A 44 -5.37 -13.67 3.37
CA GLU A 44 -5.54 -12.56 4.30
C GLU A 44 -4.31 -12.33 5.18
N LEU A 45 -4.22 -11.12 5.72
CA LEU A 45 -3.32 -10.80 6.83
C LEU A 45 -4.00 -9.80 7.77
N GLU A 46 -3.73 -9.90 9.07
CA GLU A 46 -4.08 -8.81 9.99
C GLU A 46 -3.35 -7.55 9.55
N ALA A 47 -4.06 -6.46 9.24
CA ALA A 47 -3.42 -5.28 8.63
C ALA A 47 -2.35 -4.65 9.54
N GLU A 48 -2.54 -4.68 10.86
CA GLU A 48 -1.52 -4.22 11.83
C GLU A 48 -0.24 -5.07 11.79
N ARG A 49 -0.28 -6.31 11.27
CA ARG A 49 0.92 -7.14 11.12
C ARG A 49 1.93 -6.52 10.16
N TYR A 50 1.48 -5.84 9.09
CA TYR A 50 2.37 -5.09 8.21
C TYR A 50 3.12 -4.00 8.97
N TRP A 51 2.43 -3.31 9.89
CA TRP A 51 3.05 -2.28 10.71
C TRP A 51 4.02 -2.86 11.74
N ASP A 52 3.65 -3.95 12.40
CA ASP A 52 4.52 -4.63 13.36
C ASP A 52 5.84 -5.10 12.70
N VAL A 53 5.75 -5.74 11.54
CA VAL A 53 6.92 -6.20 10.78
C VAL A 53 7.78 -5.02 10.32
N CYS A 54 7.17 -3.93 9.85
CA CYS A 54 7.89 -2.69 9.51
C CYS A 54 8.72 -2.19 10.69
N LYS A 55 8.13 -2.09 11.89
CA LYS A 55 8.83 -1.64 13.09
C LYS A 55 9.99 -2.55 13.47
N VAL A 56 9.82 -3.87 13.37
CA VAL A 56 10.89 -4.83 13.67
C VAL A 56 12.09 -4.62 12.75
N VAL A 57 11.84 -4.55 11.44
CA VAL A 57 12.90 -4.37 10.44
C VAL A 57 13.59 -3.01 10.58
N LEU A 58 12.84 -1.94 10.86
CA LEU A 58 13.39 -0.61 11.12
C LEU A 58 14.26 -0.58 12.38
N LYS A 59 13.84 -1.26 13.44
CA LYS A 59 14.63 -1.36 14.67
C LYS A 59 15.93 -2.12 14.46
N GLU A 60 15.86 -3.22 13.72
CA GLU A 60 17.02 -4.05 13.45
C GLU A 60 18.05 -3.33 12.56
N ILE A 61 17.61 -2.62 11.51
CA ILE A 61 18.55 -1.87 10.66
C ILE A 61 19.24 -0.73 11.43
N CYS A 62 18.53 -0.04 12.34
CA CYS A 62 19.10 1.00 13.19
C CYS A 62 20.10 0.46 14.22
N GLN A 63 20.03 -0.83 14.56
CA GLN A 63 21.00 -1.49 15.45
C GLN A 63 22.26 -1.96 14.70
N LYS A 64 22.14 -2.26 13.40
CA LYS A 64 23.24 -2.80 12.58
C LYS A 64 24.08 -1.72 11.90
N GLY A 65 23.52 -0.55 11.61
CA GLY A 65 24.21 0.52 10.87
C GLY A 65 24.21 1.85 11.61
N ASP A 66 25.19 2.72 11.29
CA ASP A 66 25.11 4.13 11.66
C ASP A 66 24.08 4.79 10.74
N VAL A 67 22.89 5.04 11.28
CA VAL A 67 21.79 5.71 10.58
C VAL A 67 21.88 7.22 10.71
N THR A 68 23.02 7.80 11.11
CA THR A 68 23.15 9.25 11.31
C THR A 68 24.21 9.85 10.39
N PRO A 69 23.85 10.82 9.52
CA PRO A 69 22.52 11.32 9.22
C PRO A 69 21.78 10.51 8.14
N LEU A 70 20.66 9.87 8.49
CA LEU A 70 19.67 9.33 7.54
C LEU A 70 18.79 10.47 7.02
N LYS A 71 18.81 10.68 5.71
CA LYS A 71 18.08 11.79 5.07
C LYS A 71 16.67 11.42 4.67
N ALA A 72 16.52 10.26 4.04
CA ALA A 72 15.24 9.84 3.49
C ALA A 72 15.07 8.32 3.57
N MET A 73 13.81 7.91 3.65
CA MET A 73 13.39 6.53 3.42
C MET A 73 12.34 6.45 2.32
N ALA A 74 12.39 5.40 1.50
CA ALA A 74 11.41 5.09 0.47
C ALA A 74 10.92 3.66 0.61
N ILE A 75 9.71 3.38 0.10
CA ILE A 75 9.05 2.07 0.22
C ILE A 75 8.82 1.50 -1.18
N SER A 76 9.44 0.36 -1.48
CA SER A 76 9.04 -0.54 -2.56
C SER A 76 8.00 -1.50 -2.00
N SER A 77 6.88 -1.70 -2.67
CA SER A 77 5.79 -2.52 -2.12
C SER A 77 5.13 -3.39 -3.16
N GLN A 78 4.68 -4.57 -2.71
CA GLN A 78 3.65 -5.33 -3.39
C GLN A 78 2.42 -4.45 -3.68
N GLY A 79 1.78 -4.70 -4.82
CA GLY A 79 0.53 -4.07 -5.24
C GLY A 79 -0.72 -4.77 -4.70
N GLU A 80 -1.88 -4.25 -5.11
CA GLU A 80 -3.24 -4.83 -5.04
C GLU A 80 -3.82 -5.31 -3.69
N THR A 81 -3.02 -5.40 -2.64
CA THR A 81 -3.47 -5.76 -1.29
C THR A 81 -4.30 -4.61 -0.74
N LEU A 82 -5.57 -4.89 -0.44
CA LEU A 82 -6.53 -3.87 -0.02
C LEU A 82 -6.68 -3.84 1.50
N ILE A 83 -6.48 -2.67 2.10
CA ILE A 83 -6.71 -2.38 3.51
C ILE A 83 -7.83 -1.35 3.63
N ALA A 84 -8.84 -1.63 4.46
CA ALA A 84 -9.95 -0.74 4.73
C ALA A 84 -9.88 -0.23 6.18
N LEU A 85 -9.78 1.09 6.36
CA LEU A 85 -9.67 1.74 7.66
C LEU A 85 -10.94 2.53 8.03
N ASP A 86 -11.21 2.66 9.33
CA ASP A 86 -12.19 3.59 9.89
C ASP A 86 -11.61 5.02 10.05
N ARG A 87 -12.42 5.94 10.58
CA ARG A 87 -12.04 7.34 10.81
C ARG A 87 -10.92 7.51 11.85
N GLU A 88 -10.76 6.54 12.74
CA GLU A 88 -9.70 6.49 13.74
C GLU A 88 -8.43 5.83 13.18
N GLY A 89 -8.43 5.43 11.91
CA GLY A 89 -7.31 4.78 11.24
C GLY A 89 -7.11 3.32 11.66
N ARG A 90 -8.14 2.68 12.25
CA ARG A 90 -8.11 1.27 12.64
C ARG A 90 -8.60 0.40 11.48
N PRO A 91 -7.97 -0.75 11.22
CA PRO A 91 -8.47 -1.70 10.24
C PRO A 91 -9.87 -2.21 10.59
N LEU A 92 -10.80 -2.14 9.64
CA LEU A 92 -12.17 -2.63 9.79
C LEU A 92 -12.30 -4.15 9.58
N ARG A 93 -11.26 -4.75 8.99
CA ARG A 93 -11.11 -6.18 8.72
C ARG A 93 -9.64 -6.48 8.41
N ARG A 94 -9.32 -7.76 8.25
CA ARG A 94 -8.05 -8.23 7.68
C ARG A 94 -7.85 -7.65 6.27
N ALA A 95 -6.60 -7.37 5.94
CA ALA A 95 -6.18 -7.02 4.59
C ALA A 95 -6.54 -8.16 3.63
N ILE A 96 -7.08 -7.80 2.46
CA ILE A 96 -7.33 -8.75 1.38
C ILE A 96 -6.09 -8.75 0.49
N VAL A 97 -5.26 -9.79 0.60
CA VAL A 97 -3.93 -9.85 -0.03
C VAL A 97 -4.05 -9.93 -1.56
N TRP A 98 -3.03 -9.51 -2.30
CA TRP A 98 -3.03 -9.51 -3.76
C TRP A 98 -3.27 -10.90 -4.39
N LEU A 99 -2.85 -11.97 -3.70
CA LEU A 99 -3.09 -13.38 -4.10
C LEU A 99 -4.55 -13.83 -3.98
N ASP A 100 -5.40 -13.03 -3.34
CA ASP A 100 -6.80 -13.36 -3.07
C ASP A 100 -7.66 -13.27 -4.33
N ASN A 101 -8.38 -14.35 -4.62
CA ASN A 101 -9.24 -14.49 -5.81
C ASN A 101 -10.74 -14.52 -5.46
N ARG A 102 -11.13 -14.22 -4.20
CA ARG A 102 -12.53 -14.35 -3.71
C ARG A 102 -13.54 -13.50 -4.49
N SER A 103 -13.08 -12.46 -5.18
CA SER A 103 -13.92 -11.47 -5.87
C SER A 103 -14.17 -11.78 -7.35
N GLY A 104 -14.12 -13.07 -7.74
CA GLY A 104 -14.36 -13.52 -9.11
C GLY A 104 -15.70 -13.09 -9.70
N ALA A 105 -16.78 -13.15 -8.91
CA ALA A 105 -18.10 -12.70 -9.34
C ALA A 105 -18.14 -11.18 -9.56
N GLU A 106 -17.47 -10.42 -8.70
CA GLU A 106 -17.39 -8.97 -8.80
C GLU A 106 -16.51 -8.51 -9.97
N ALA A 107 -15.45 -9.26 -10.29
CA ALA A 107 -14.67 -9.04 -11.51
C ALA A 107 -15.53 -9.21 -12.77
N GLN A 108 -16.38 -10.25 -12.82
CA GLN A 108 -17.31 -10.45 -13.94
C GLN A 108 -18.30 -9.29 -14.09
N ILE A 109 -18.88 -8.83 -12.98
CA ILE A 109 -19.81 -7.69 -12.97
C ILE A 109 -19.12 -6.42 -13.51
N ILE A 110 -17.89 -6.16 -13.09
CA ILE A 110 -17.12 -5.01 -13.59
C ILE A 110 -16.81 -5.17 -15.09
N ARG A 111 -16.55 -6.38 -15.60
CA ARG A 111 -16.33 -6.63 -17.04
C ARG A 111 -17.56 -6.35 -17.89
N GLU A 112 -18.74 -6.63 -17.36
CA GLU A 112 -20.01 -6.39 -18.04
C GLU A 112 -20.32 -4.90 -18.14
N GLU A 113 -20.00 -4.13 -17.09
CA GLU A 113 -20.15 -2.67 -17.08
C GLU A 113 -19.07 -1.98 -17.92
N PHE A 114 -17.80 -2.33 -17.69
CA PHE A 114 -16.63 -1.73 -18.32
C PHE A 114 -15.98 -2.72 -19.26
N ASN A 115 -16.31 -2.60 -20.54
CA ASN A 115 -15.70 -3.46 -21.55
C ASN A 115 -14.17 -3.34 -21.56
N ARG A 116 -13.50 -4.40 -22.03
CA ARG A 116 -12.04 -4.51 -22.06
C ARG A 116 -11.34 -3.32 -22.71
N ARG A 117 -11.92 -2.76 -23.79
CA ARG A 117 -11.35 -1.61 -24.49
C ARG A 117 -11.35 -0.37 -23.60
N ARG A 118 -12.47 -0.06 -22.95
CA ARG A 118 -12.57 1.11 -22.06
C ARG A 118 -11.61 0.97 -20.89
N THR A 119 -11.59 -0.20 -20.25
CA THR A 119 -10.67 -0.50 -19.15
C THR A 119 -9.22 -0.26 -19.56
N PHE A 120 -8.78 -0.87 -20.66
CA PHE A 120 -7.41 -0.69 -21.16
C PHE A 120 -7.09 0.76 -21.52
N GLU A 121 -8.01 1.47 -22.18
CA GLU A 121 -7.81 2.87 -22.59
C GLU A 121 -7.62 3.84 -21.40
N VAL A 122 -8.20 3.53 -20.24
CA VAL A 122 -8.16 4.38 -19.04
C VAL A 122 -7.07 3.94 -18.07
N THR A 123 -6.98 2.65 -17.77
CA THR A 123 -6.12 2.12 -16.69
C THR A 123 -4.83 1.50 -17.20
N GLY A 124 -4.72 1.26 -18.51
CA GLY A 124 -3.63 0.51 -19.12
C GLY A 124 -3.71 -1.00 -18.91
N GLN A 125 -4.73 -1.46 -18.18
CA GLN A 125 -4.81 -2.85 -17.78
C GLN A 125 -5.57 -3.72 -18.80
N PRO A 126 -5.07 -4.94 -19.11
CA PRO A 126 -5.55 -5.71 -20.25
C PRO A 126 -6.87 -6.46 -20.02
N ASP A 127 -7.24 -6.75 -18.77
CA ASP A 127 -8.46 -7.49 -18.41
C ASP A 127 -8.82 -7.38 -16.93
N VAL A 128 -10.09 -7.34 -16.54
CA VAL A 128 -10.51 -7.22 -15.13
C VAL A 128 -10.45 -8.56 -14.39
N VAL A 129 -9.50 -8.66 -13.45
CA VAL A 129 -9.23 -9.87 -12.65
C VAL A 129 -9.57 -9.69 -11.18
N PRO A 130 -9.92 -10.78 -10.44
CA PRO A 130 -10.37 -10.71 -9.04
C PRO A 130 -9.31 -10.29 -8.02
N THR A 131 -8.04 -10.26 -8.42
CA THR A 131 -6.96 -9.81 -7.55
C THR A 131 -6.91 -8.29 -7.41
N TRP A 132 -7.63 -7.54 -8.27
CA TRP A 132 -7.55 -6.07 -8.30
C TRP A 132 -8.42 -5.36 -7.25
N PRO A 133 -7.93 -4.26 -6.65
CA PRO A 133 -8.62 -3.46 -5.64
C PRO A 133 -10.08 -3.10 -5.94
N ALA A 134 -10.44 -2.68 -7.15
CA ALA A 134 -11.84 -2.34 -7.48
C ALA A 134 -12.79 -3.53 -7.26
N THR A 135 -12.39 -4.75 -7.64
CA THR A 135 -13.22 -5.95 -7.47
C THR A 135 -13.37 -6.32 -6.00
N LYS A 136 -12.31 -6.14 -5.21
CA LYS A 136 -12.30 -6.32 -3.74
C LYS A 136 -13.21 -5.32 -3.03
N ILE A 137 -13.19 -4.05 -3.44
CA ILE A 137 -14.11 -3.01 -2.91
C ILE A 137 -15.56 -3.39 -3.20
N LEU A 138 -15.87 -3.81 -4.43
CA LEU A 138 -17.22 -4.26 -4.79
C LEU A 138 -17.65 -5.50 -3.99
N TRP A 139 -16.71 -6.41 -3.72
CA TRP A 139 -16.96 -7.59 -2.89
C TRP A 139 -17.31 -7.17 -1.46
N ILE A 140 -16.56 -6.24 -0.85
CA ILE A 140 -16.85 -5.71 0.49
C ILE A 140 -18.24 -5.05 0.50
N LYS A 141 -18.59 -4.26 -0.52
CA LYS A 141 -19.91 -3.64 -0.65
C LYS A 141 -21.05 -4.67 -0.62
N ARG A 142 -20.90 -5.77 -1.35
CA ARG A 142 -21.93 -6.81 -1.53
C ARG A 142 -22.00 -7.81 -0.38
N ARG A 143 -20.86 -8.19 0.19
CA ARG A 143 -20.74 -9.27 1.18
C ARG A 143 -20.62 -8.75 2.62
N GLU A 144 -20.06 -7.56 2.80
CA GLU A 144 -19.81 -6.93 4.10
C GLU A 144 -20.31 -5.48 4.14
N PRO A 145 -21.61 -5.22 3.86
CA PRO A 145 -22.14 -3.86 3.74
C PRO A 145 -21.96 -3.02 5.03
N GLN A 146 -21.92 -3.67 6.20
CA GLN A 146 -21.63 -3.02 7.48
C GLN A 146 -20.19 -2.50 7.58
N ILE A 147 -19.23 -3.17 6.94
CA ILE A 147 -17.84 -2.69 6.85
C ILE A 147 -17.77 -1.58 5.81
N PHE A 148 -18.34 -1.80 4.62
CA PHE A 148 -18.35 -0.83 3.52
C PHE A 148 -18.80 0.57 3.97
N ARG A 149 -19.89 0.66 4.75
CA ARG A 149 -20.44 1.93 5.26
C ARG A 149 -19.55 2.64 6.28
N LYS A 150 -18.64 1.93 6.94
CA LYS A 150 -17.74 2.47 7.96
C LYS A 150 -16.39 2.89 7.42
N VAL A 151 -16.05 2.50 6.18
CA VAL A 151 -14.76 2.80 5.59
C VAL A 151 -14.58 4.31 5.47
N TYR A 152 -13.44 4.77 5.96
CA TYR A 152 -12.94 6.13 5.79
C TYR A 152 -11.79 6.18 4.78
N LYS A 153 -10.96 5.15 4.71
CA LYS A 153 -9.90 5.02 3.71
C LYS A 153 -9.75 3.59 3.19
N TYR A 154 -9.65 3.45 1.88
CA TYR A 154 -9.07 2.29 1.21
C TYR A 154 -7.62 2.59 0.85
N LEU A 155 -6.71 1.71 1.23
CA LEU A 155 -5.28 1.87 1.09
C LEU A 155 -4.65 0.59 0.54
N LEU A 156 -3.57 0.76 -0.20
CA LEU A 156 -2.59 -0.31 -0.45
C LEU A 156 -1.57 -0.36 0.70
N VAL A 157 -0.66 -1.34 0.67
CA VAL A 157 0.29 -1.57 1.78
C VAL A 157 1.26 -0.39 1.92
N GLU A 158 1.78 0.15 0.81
CA GLU A 158 2.61 1.36 0.84
C GLU A 158 1.86 2.52 1.51
N ASP A 159 0.65 2.82 1.04
CA ASP A 159 -0.16 3.92 1.54
C ASP A 159 -0.45 3.78 3.04
N TYR A 160 -0.73 2.54 3.49
CA TYR A 160 -0.94 2.23 4.90
C TYR A 160 0.33 2.47 5.73
N LEU A 161 1.49 2.02 5.26
CA LEU A 161 2.77 2.25 5.96
C LEU A 161 3.16 3.73 5.96
N ILE A 162 2.95 4.45 4.87
CA ILE A 162 3.14 5.90 4.80
C ILE A 162 2.25 6.61 5.83
N TYR A 163 0.97 6.22 5.93
CA TYR A 163 0.07 6.73 6.96
C TYR A 163 0.59 6.40 8.37
N LYS A 164 0.97 5.15 8.61
CA LYS A 164 1.50 4.74 9.91
C LYS A 164 2.80 5.47 10.24
N LEU A 165 3.63 5.85 9.28
CA LEU A 165 4.88 6.59 9.51
C LEU A 165 4.68 8.11 9.66
N THR A 166 3.75 8.71 8.91
CA THR A 166 3.68 10.18 8.73
C THR A 166 2.35 10.81 9.16
N GLY A 167 1.30 9.99 9.33
CA GLY A 167 -0.07 10.46 9.52
C GLY A 167 -0.76 10.98 8.25
N ARG A 168 -0.13 10.83 7.07
CA ARG A 168 -0.68 11.28 5.78
C ARG A 168 -1.09 10.08 4.93
N PHE A 169 -2.26 10.18 4.29
CA PHE A 169 -2.71 9.19 3.31
C PHE A 169 -2.23 9.60 1.93
N VAL A 170 -1.18 8.95 1.43
CA VAL A 170 -0.60 9.19 0.12
C VAL A 170 -0.40 7.87 -0.59
N ALA A 171 -0.66 7.84 -1.89
CA ALA A 171 -0.38 6.72 -2.78
C ALA A 171 0.46 7.16 -3.98
N GLU A 172 1.23 6.23 -4.53
CA GLU A 172 2.08 6.41 -5.69
C GLU A 172 1.49 5.75 -6.95
N GLY A 173 1.63 6.40 -8.11
CA GLY A 173 0.93 6.04 -9.34
C GLY A 173 1.23 4.64 -9.90
N SER A 174 2.44 4.09 -9.71
CA SER A 174 2.77 2.73 -10.18
C SER A 174 1.93 1.66 -9.47
N LEU A 175 1.78 1.79 -8.15
CA LEU A 175 0.89 0.93 -7.34
C LEU A 175 -0.58 1.12 -7.71
N LEU A 176 -0.97 2.34 -8.09
CA LEU A 176 -2.35 2.62 -8.48
C LEU A 176 -2.71 2.06 -9.85
N SER A 177 -1.73 1.83 -10.73
CA SER A 177 -1.96 1.35 -12.09
C SER A 177 -2.67 -0.01 -12.14
N SER A 178 -2.50 -0.84 -11.12
CA SER A 178 -3.12 -2.17 -10.97
C SER A 178 -4.38 -2.18 -10.09
N THR A 179 -4.96 -1.01 -9.80
CA THR A 179 -6.15 -0.91 -8.93
C THR A 179 -7.48 -1.02 -9.66
N LEU A 180 -7.49 -0.74 -10.97
CA LEU A 180 -8.66 -0.29 -11.75
C LEU A 180 -9.33 1.00 -11.30
N LEU A 181 -8.76 1.71 -10.33
CA LEU A 181 -9.29 2.97 -9.84
C LEU A 181 -8.56 4.17 -10.47
N PHE A 182 -7.51 3.95 -11.28
CA PHE A 182 -6.60 5.01 -11.71
C PHE A 182 -6.65 5.23 -13.24
N ASP A 183 -6.88 6.47 -13.63
CA ASP A 183 -6.73 6.97 -15.00
C ASP A 183 -5.24 7.31 -15.24
N ILE A 184 -4.54 6.43 -15.97
CA ILE A 184 -3.09 6.56 -16.19
C ILE A 184 -2.73 7.77 -17.07
N LYS A 185 -3.66 8.25 -17.90
CA LYS A 185 -3.43 9.43 -18.77
C LYS A 185 -3.67 10.72 -17.99
N GLY A 186 -4.76 10.76 -17.23
CA GLY A 186 -5.14 11.90 -16.40
C GLY A 186 -4.37 11.98 -15.08
N ARG A 187 -3.67 10.91 -14.67
CA ARG A 187 -2.95 10.77 -13.40
C ARG A 187 -3.84 11.07 -12.19
N ARG A 188 -5.06 10.56 -12.23
CA ARG A 188 -6.12 10.82 -11.23
C ARG A 188 -6.98 9.58 -11.03
N TRP A 189 -7.85 9.62 -10.03
CA TRP A 189 -8.84 8.58 -9.86
C TRP A 189 -9.84 8.54 -11.02
N TRP A 190 -10.25 7.35 -11.43
CA TRP A 190 -11.17 7.10 -12.52
C TRP A 190 -12.61 7.24 -12.03
N GLY A 191 -13.20 8.42 -12.26
CA GLY A 191 -14.53 8.79 -11.75
C GLY A 191 -15.65 7.79 -12.06
N GLU A 192 -15.74 7.24 -13.28
CA GLU A 192 -16.80 6.27 -13.62
C GLU A 192 -16.71 5.01 -12.77
N MET A 193 -15.50 4.49 -12.51
CA MET A 193 -15.31 3.33 -11.64
C MET A 193 -15.70 3.67 -10.19
N LEU A 194 -15.35 4.86 -9.70
CA LEU A 194 -15.72 5.27 -8.34
C LEU A 194 -17.23 5.38 -8.17
N GLU A 195 -17.91 6.00 -9.14
CA GLU A 195 -19.37 6.12 -9.17
C GLU A 195 -20.04 4.74 -9.18
N PHE A 196 -19.56 3.82 -10.04
CA PHE A 196 -20.05 2.45 -10.10
C PHE A 196 -19.88 1.70 -8.77
N LEU A 197 -18.70 1.83 -8.15
CA LEU A 197 -18.43 1.26 -6.83
C LEU A 197 -19.23 1.96 -5.72
N GLY A 198 -19.76 3.17 -5.97
CA GLY A 198 -20.49 3.98 -5.00
C GLY A 198 -19.58 4.50 -3.89
N ILE A 199 -18.35 4.88 -4.24
CA ILE A 199 -17.38 5.51 -3.33
C ILE A 199 -16.94 6.88 -3.87
N SER A 200 -16.51 7.78 -2.99
CA SER A 200 -15.92 9.06 -3.37
C SER A 200 -14.39 9.01 -3.34
N GLU A 201 -13.74 9.95 -4.03
CA GLU A 201 -12.28 10.15 -3.93
C GLU A 201 -11.82 10.44 -2.50
N GLU A 202 -12.68 11.00 -1.64
CA GLU A 202 -12.37 11.22 -0.23
C GLU A 202 -12.08 9.93 0.55
N LEU A 203 -12.51 8.77 0.05
CA LEU A 203 -12.16 7.47 0.66
C LEU A 203 -10.82 6.93 0.17
N LEU A 204 -10.11 7.66 -0.69
CA LEU A 204 -8.84 7.25 -1.27
C LEU A 204 -7.71 8.18 -0.82
N PRO A 205 -6.44 7.73 -0.89
CA PRO A 205 -5.29 8.55 -0.55
C PRO A 205 -5.03 9.65 -1.59
N GLN A 206 -4.27 10.68 -1.20
CA GLN A 206 -3.78 11.68 -2.15
C GLN A 206 -2.75 11.04 -3.09
N ILE A 207 -2.90 11.26 -4.40
CA ILE A 207 -1.95 10.75 -5.39
C ILE A 207 -0.71 11.66 -5.42
N ARG A 208 0.47 11.06 -5.41
CA ARG A 208 1.76 11.73 -5.66
C ARG A 208 2.62 10.92 -6.61
N GLU A 209 3.53 11.60 -7.30
CA GLU A 209 4.57 10.97 -8.10
C GLU A 209 5.56 10.20 -7.23
N SER A 210 6.20 9.18 -7.78
CA SER A 210 7.39 8.55 -7.20
C SER A 210 8.50 9.58 -6.90
N GLY A 211 9.25 9.35 -5.83
CA GLY A 211 10.36 10.22 -5.43
C GLY A 211 9.92 11.55 -4.81
N LYS A 212 8.66 11.72 -4.42
CA LYS A 212 8.15 12.94 -3.77
C LYS A 212 8.12 12.78 -2.26
N VAL A 213 8.65 13.79 -1.57
CA VAL A 213 8.59 13.88 -0.11
C VAL A 213 7.14 13.91 0.34
N VAL A 214 6.77 12.96 1.21
CA VAL A 214 5.44 12.90 1.84
C VAL A 214 5.44 13.72 3.13
N GLY A 215 6.44 13.52 3.99
CA GLY A 215 6.54 14.17 5.30
C GLY A 215 7.64 13.54 6.15
N ARG A 216 7.82 14.05 7.37
CA ARG A 216 8.74 13.46 8.34
C ARG A 216 8.11 12.23 8.97
N VAL A 217 8.94 11.27 9.36
CA VAL A 217 8.49 10.19 10.26
C VAL A 217 8.07 10.82 11.59
N ARG A 218 6.97 10.35 12.19
CA ARG A 218 6.50 10.89 13.47
C ARG A 218 7.53 10.62 14.57
N ARG A 219 7.68 11.58 15.48
CA ARG A 219 8.72 11.55 16.54
C ARG A 219 8.58 10.35 17.49
N ASP A 220 7.35 9.96 17.82
CA ASP A 220 7.06 8.77 18.62
C ASP A 220 7.62 7.51 17.96
N ILE A 221 7.44 7.38 16.65
CA ILE A 221 7.99 6.26 15.87
C ILE A 221 9.50 6.33 15.81
N CYS A 222 10.08 7.50 15.50
CA CYS A 222 11.54 7.67 15.47
C CYS A 222 12.18 7.15 16.75
N ARG A 223 11.61 7.49 17.91
CA ARG A 223 12.09 7.03 19.22
C ARG A 223 11.85 5.53 19.45
N GLU A 224 10.73 4.99 18.99
CA GLU A 224 10.39 3.57 19.13
C GLU A 224 11.37 2.67 18.35
N VAL A 225 11.71 3.04 17.12
CA VAL A 225 12.55 2.21 16.23
C VAL A 225 14.01 2.65 16.14
N GLY A 226 14.37 3.82 16.68
CA GLY A 226 15.74 4.33 16.68
C GLY A 226 16.14 5.14 15.43
N LEU A 227 15.17 5.64 14.65
CA LEU A 227 15.44 6.51 13.51
C LEU A 227 15.75 7.95 13.96
N PRO A 228 16.61 8.70 13.23
CA PRO A 228 16.77 10.13 13.46
C PRO A 228 15.46 10.91 13.26
N GLU A 229 15.19 11.93 14.08
CA GLU A 229 13.92 12.71 14.00
C GLU A 229 13.78 13.56 12.71
N GLU A 230 14.86 13.73 11.94
CA GLU A 230 14.87 14.53 10.71
C GLU A 230 14.59 13.71 9.43
N VAL A 231 14.46 12.38 9.53
CA VAL A 231 14.23 11.52 8.36
C VAL A 231 12.88 11.83 7.71
N VAL A 232 12.88 11.96 6.38
CA VAL A 232 11.66 12.11 5.59
C VAL A 232 11.27 10.81 4.91
N VAL A 233 9.96 10.57 4.80
CA VAL A 233 9.39 9.53 3.95
C VAL A 233 9.16 10.11 2.55
N VAL A 234 9.59 9.38 1.55
CA VAL A 234 9.42 9.65 0.13
C VAL A 234 8.58 8.52 -0.46
N THR A 235 7.69 8.85 -1.39
CA THR A 235 6.97 7.84 -2.19
C THR A 235 7.97 6.98 -2.96
N GLY A 236 7.81 5.66 -2.93
CA GLY A 236 8.64 4.73 -3.70
C GLY A 236 7.91 4.26 -4.94
N GLY A 237 7.55 2.98 -4.98
CA GLY A 237 6.85 2.40 -6.13
C GLY A 237 6.50 0.94 -5.95
N LEU A 238 5.84 0.39 -6.98
CA LEU A 238 5.59 -1.03 -7.14
C LEU A 238 6.91 -1.80 -7.23
N ASP A 239 6.94 -3.02 -6.69
CA ASP A 239 8.11 -3.90 -6.64
C ASP A 239 8.50 -4.56 -7.99
N GLN A 240 7.66 -4.43 -9.02
CA GLN A 240 7.85 -4.97 -10.39
C GLN A 240 8.29 -3.90 -11.38
#